data_AF-A0A7K3QVP1-F1
#
_entry.id   AF-A0A7K3QVP1-F1
#
_cell.length_a   1.000
_cell.length_b   1.000
_cell.length_c   1.000
_cell.angle_alpha   90.00
_cell.angle_beta   90.00
_cell.angle_gamma   90.00
#
_symmetry.space_group_name_H-M   'P 1'
#
loop_
_entity.id
_entity.type
_entity.pdbx_description
1 polymer ?
#
loop_
_entity_poly.entity_id
_entity_poly.type
_entity_poly.pdbx_seq_one_letter_code
_entity_poly.pdbx_strand_id
1 'polypeptide(L)'
;MNTGEEVLRQGGDARLPAIPRTIAAIAEALDPTRRVEFQTAAHHARQGTELDSVLMTWWLEAMFEAVPGRDRRLDDTVAGVGLVELEPETEA
;
A
#
# COMPACT_ATOMS: atom_id res chain seq x y z
N MET A 1 -39.39 -25.35 -3.81
CA MET A 1 -39.36 -24.82 -5.20
C MET A 1 -39.93 -23.41 -5.15
N ASN A 2 -39.30 -22.46 -5.85
CA ASN A 2 -39.46 -20.99 -5.82
C ASN A 2 -38.83 -20.29 -4.60
N THR A 3 -37.94 -19.30 -4.71
CA THR A 3 -37.27 -18.57 -5.82
C THR A 3 -36.07 -17.93 -5.13
N GLY A 4 -34.83 -18.09 -5.60
CA GLY A 4 -34.24 -17.22 -6.61
C GLY A 4 -34.08 -15.80 -6.04
N GLU A 5 -32.83 -15.34 -5.95
CA GLU A 5 -32.41 -13.99 -5.50
C GLU A 5 -32.15 -13.79 -4.00
N GLU A 6 -31.27 -14.61 -3.42
CA GLU A 6 -30.27 -14.03 -2.51
C GLU A 6 -29.25 -13.28 -3.37
N VAL A 7 -29.62 -12.03 -3.66
CA VAL A 7 -28.79 -11.03 -4.31
C VAL A 7 -27.42 -11.04 -3.64
N LEU A 8 -26.40 -11.38 -4.43
CA LEU A 8 -24.97 -11.20 -4.14
C LEU A 8 -24.70 -9.73 -3.81
N ARG A 9 -25.02 -9.30 -2.59
CA ARG A 9 -24.54 -8.04 -1.99
C ARG A 9 -23.33 -8.36 -1.12
N GLN A 10 -22.31 -8.91 -1.75
CA GLN A 10 -20.94 -8.81 -1.25
C GLN A 10 -20.16 -7.99 -2.26
N GLY A 11 -20.49 -6.70 -2.34
CA GLY A 11 -19.52 -5.69 -2.74
C GLY A 11 -18.49 -5.62 -1.64
N GLY A 12 -17.59 -6.61 -1.60
CA GLY A 12 -16.42 -6.57 -0.75
C GLY A 12 -15.60 -5.38 -1.18
N ASP A 13 -15.61 -4.34 -0.36
CA ASP A 13 -14.61 -3.29 -0.37
C ASP A 13 -13.27 -4.04 -0.31
N ALA A 14 -12.61 -4.21 -1.47
CA ALA A 14 -11.41 -5.02 -1.62
C ALA A 14 -10.22 -4.27 -1.02
N ARG A 15 -10.34 -3.94 0.26
CA ARG A 15 -9.27 -3.40 1.08
C ARG A 15 -8.20 -4.47 1.10
N LEU A 16 -7.04 -4.13 0.56
CA LEU A 16 -5.87 -4.99 0.63
C LEU A 16 -5.63 -5.35 2.10
N PRO A 17 -5.28 -6.61 2.40
CA PRO A 17 -4.93 -6.99 3.76
C PRO A 17 -3.78 -6.11 4.25
N ALA A 18 -3.91 -5.58 5.47
CA ALA A 18 -2.86 -4.76 6.06
C ALA A 18 -1.57 -5.57 6.19
N ILE A 19 -0.44 -4.97 5.79
CA ILE A 19 0.88 -5.57 5.93
C ILE A 19 1.37 -5.30 7.37
N PRO A 20 1.67 -6.33 8.19
CA PRO A 20 2.29 -6.11 9.49
C PRO A 20 3.66 -5.43 9.37
N ARG A 21 3.98 -4.50 10.28
CA ARG A 21 5.29 -3.82 10.34
C ARG A 21 6.38 -4.70 10.95
N THR A 22 6.63 -5.85 10.34
CA THR A 22 7.67 -6.80 10.74
C THR A 22 8.59 -7.08 9.56
N ILE A 23 9.85 -7.44 9.84
CA ILE A 23 10.83 -7.72 8.79
C ILE A 23 10.32 -8.79 7.82
N ALA A 24 9.77 -9.89 8.33
CA ALA A 24 9.27 -10.97 7.48
C ALA A 24 8.12 -10.52 6.57
N ALA A 25 7.09 -9.88 7.15
CA ALA A 25 5.93 -9.45 6.38
C ALA A 25 6.25 -8.38 5.33
N ILE A 26 7.12 -7.43 5.65
CA ILE A 26 7.58 -6.41 4.70
C ILE A 26 8.38 -7.07 3.58
N ALA A 27 9.31 -7.96 3.90
CA ALA A 27 10.09 -8.67 2.88
C ALA A 27 9.21 -9.48 1.93
N GLU A 28 8.20 -10.18 2.43
CA GLU A 28 7.28 -10.98 1.60
C GLU A 28 6.42 -10.12 0.68
N ALA A 29 6.04 -8.91 1.12
CA ALA A 29 5.20 -7.99 0.34
C ALA A 29 5.95 -7.27 -0.79
N LEU A 30 7.27 -7.12 -0.68
CA LEU A 30 8.11 -6.46 -1.69
C LEU A 30 8.43 -7.38 -2.88
N ASP A 31 8.63 -6.77 -4.06
CA ASP A 31 9.22 -7.43 -5.20
C ASP A 31 10.66 -7.94 -4.90
N PRO A 32 11.18 -8.95 -5.63
CA PRO A 32 12.48 -9.55 -5.34
C PRO A 32 13.67 -8.57 -5.30
N THR A 33 13.68 -7.53 -6.13
CA THR A 33 14.75 -6.53 -6.18
C THR A 33 14.73 -5.68 -4.92
N ARG A 34 13.57 -5.08 -4.62
CA ARG A 34 13.37 -4.25 -3.42
C ARG A 34 13.52 -5.03 -2.13
N ARG A 35 13.15 -6.32 -2.12
CA ARG A 35 13.37 -7.22 -0.99
C ARG A 35 14.85 -7.31 -0.59
N VAL A 36 15.76 -7.39 -1.57
CA VAL A 36 17.22 -7.45 -1.30
C VAL A 36 17.72 -6.14 -0.72
N GLU A 37 17.25 -5.01 -1.27
CA GLU A 37 17.59 -3.67 -0.75
C GLU A 37 17.10 -3.48 0.69
N PHE A 38 15.85 -3.85 0.96
CA PHE A 38 15.26 -3.83 2.30
C PHE A 38 16.06 -4.68 3.29
N GLN A 39 16.35 -5.94 2.94
CA GLN A 39 17.10 -6.84 3.81
C GLN A 39 18.51 -6.30 4.10
N THR A 40 19.15 -5.70 3.10
CA THR A 40 20.45 -5.04 3.26
C THR A 40 20.36 -3.86 4.22
N ALA A 41 19.36 -2.99 4.06
CA ALA A 41 19.15 -1.84 4.94
C ALA A 41 18.85 -2.26 6.38
N ALA A 42 17.95 -3.25 6.56
CA ALA A 42 17.59 -3.78 7.88
C ALA A 42 18.79 -4.43 8.59
N HIS A 43 19.67 -5.10 7.84
CA HIS A 43 20.89 -5.71 8.39
C HIS A 43 21.94 -4.66 8.82
N HIS A 44 22.04 -3.53 8.12
CA HIS A 44 23.01 -2.48 8.45
C HIS A 44 22.52 -1.49 9.51
N ALA A 45 21.21 -1.40 9.71
CA ALA A 45 20.62 -0.51 10.69
C ALA A 45 20.98 -0.93 12.12
N ARG A 46 21.36 0.03 12.96
CA ARG A 46 21.43 -0.22 14.40
C ARG A 46 20.04 -0.47 14.99
N GLN A 47 20.01 -1.29 16.04
CA GLN A 47 18.79 -1.56 16.80
C GLN A 47 18.18 -0.27 17.38
N GLY A 48 16.86 -0.28 17.58
CA GLY A 48 16.10 0.86 18.08
C GLY A 48 15.64 1.78 16.96
N THR A 49 15.72 3.10 17.16
CA THR A 49 15.10 4.11 16.27
C THR A 49 15.56 4.03 14.82
N GLU A 50 16.80 3.61 14.57
CA GLU A 50 17.34 3.48 13.21
C GLU A 50 16.66 2.32 12.46
N LEU A 51 16.55 1.14 13.08
CA LEU A 51 15.77 0.03 12.55
C LEU A 51 14.29 0.38 12.40
N ASP A 52 13.69 1.07 13.39
CA ASP A 52 12.29 1.49 13.31
C ASP A 52 12.02 2.42 12.11
N SER A 53 12.97 3.30 11.80
CA SER A 53 12.90 4.19 10.65
C SER A 53 13.00 3.42 9.33
N VAL A 54 13.90 2.43 9.26
CA VAL A 54 13.98 1.53 8.10
C VAL A 54 12.67 0.76 7.92
N LEU A 55 12.14 0.17 8.99
CA LEU A 55 10.88 -0.57 8.94
C LEU A 55 9.71 0.31 8.51
N MET A 56 9.63 1.57 8.98
CA MET A 56 8.58 2.50 8.59
C MET A 56 8.65 2.82 7.10
N THR A 57 9.82 3.22 6.60
CA THR A 57 10.02 3.60 5.20
C THR A 57 9.65 2.44 4.27
N TRP A 58 10.18 1.24 4.53
CA TRP A 58 9.94 0.08 3.67
C TRP A 58 8.52 -0.47 3.80
N TRP A 59 7.87 -0.29 4.94
CA TRP A 59 6.46 -0.61 5.08
C TRP A 59 5.56 0.30 4.22
N LEU A 60 5.87 1.59 4.15
CA LEU A 60 5.14 2.52 3.27
C LEU A 60 5.32 2.14 1.80
N GLU A 61 6.55 1.82 1.38
CA GLU A 61 6.83 1.33 0.02
C GLU A 61 6.02 0.06 -0.30
N ALA A 62 6.05 -0.93 0.60
CA ALA A 62 5.29 -2.17 0.42
C ALA A 62 3.77 -1.92 0.34
N MET A 63 3.23 -1.00 1.13
CA MET A 63 1.82 -0.61 1.02
C MET A 63 1.53 0.07 -0.32
N PHE A 64 2.42 0.94 -0.80
CA PHE A 64 2.25 1.60 -2.09
C PHE A 64 2.29 0.61 -3.26
N GLU A 65 3.18 -0.36 -3.23
CA GLU A 65 3.27 -1.42 -4.23
C GLU A 65 2.02 -2.31 -4.25
N ALA A 66 1.44 -2.58 -3.08
CA ALA A 66 0.24 -3.41 -2.98
C ALA A 66 -0.98 -2.77 -3.67
N VAL A 67 -0.99 -1.44 -3.84
CA VAL A 67 -2.11 -0.69 -4.41
C VAL A 67 -2.18 -0.87 -5.94
N PRO A 68 -3.21 -1.56 -6.47
CA PRO A 68 -3.31 -1.80 -7.91
C PRO A 68 -3.46 -0.50 -8.69
N GLY A 69 -2.81 -0.43 -9.85
CA GLY A 69 -2.89 0.71 -10.76
C GLY A 69 -2.34 2.02 -10.16
N ARG A 70 -1.49 1.95 -9.13
CA ARG A 70 -0.83 3.13 -8.56
C ARG A 70 -0.04 3.88 -9.62
N ASP A 71 0.79 3.19 -10.38
CA ASP A 71 1.65 3.82 -11.40
C ASP A 71 0.81 4.52 -12.46
N ARG A 72 -0.26 3.87 -12.92
CA ARG A 72 -1.22 4.49 -13.83
C ARG A 72 -1.87 5.74 -13.24
N ARG A 73 -2.31 5.70 -11.97
CA ARG A 73 -2.88 6.86 -11.30
C ARG A 73 -1.87 8.00 -11.11
N LEU A 74 -0.61 7.65 -10.87
CA LEU A 74 0.47 8.62 -10.78
C LEU A 74 0.74 9.27 -12.14
N ASP A 75 0.80 8.48 -13.21
CA ASP A 75 0.94 8.96 -14.58
C ASP A 75 -0.24 9.86 -14.99
N ASP A 76 -1.47 9.42 -14.71
CA ASP A 76 -2.69 10.21 -14.96
C ASP A 76 -2.62 11.54 -14.20
N THR A 77 -2.12 11.53 -12.95
CA THR A 77 -1.95 12.75 -12.14
C THR A 77 -0.93 13.71 -12.74
N VAL A 78 0.24 13.20 -13.13
CA VAL A 78 1.29 13.98 -13.78
C VAL A 78 0.82 14.54 -15.12
N ALA A 79 0.02 13.78 -15.86
CA ALA A 79 -0.55 14.19 -17.15
C ALA A 79 -1.78 15.12 -17.02
N GLY A 80 -2.28 15.37 -15.81
CA GLY A 80 -3.49 16.17 -15.59
C GLY A 80 -4.78 15.48 -16.05
N VAL A 81 -4.78 14.15 -16.16
CA VAL A 81 -5.89 13.35 -16.67
C VAL A 81 -6.79 12.91 -15.51
N GLY A 82 -8.11 13.11 -15.67
CA GLY A 82 -9.10 12.60 -14.72
C GLY A 82 -9.02 13.21 -13.32
N LEU A 83 -8.31 14.33 -13.16
CA LEU A 83 -8.25 15.08 -11.91
C LEU A 83 -9.59 15.75 -11.62
N VAL A 84 -9.98 15.73 -10.35
CA VAL A 84 -11.15 16.44 -9.83
C VAL A 84 -10.65 17.50 -8.86
N GLU A 85 -11.20 18.71 -8.96
CA GLU A 85 -10.91 19.79 -8.03
C GLU A 85 -11.34 19.37 -6.61
N LEU A 86 -10.42 19.44 -5.66
CA LEU A 86 -10.73 19.21 -4.26
C LEU A 86 -11.33 20.50 -3.70
N GLU A 87 -12.56 20.42 -3.20
CA GLU A 87 -13.15 21.53 -2.44
C GLU A 87 -12.20 21.91 -1.30
N PRO A 88 -11.91 23.20 -1.11
CA PRO A 88 -11.05 23.62 -0.01
C PRO A 88 -11.67 23.15 1.31
N GLU A 89 -10.85 22.54 2.17
CA GLU A 89 -11.25 22.23 3.54
C GLU A 89 -11.72 23.54 4.18
N THR A 90 -13.03 23.65 4.38
CA THR A 90 -13.60 24.72 5.17
C THR A 90 -13.32 24.34 6.62
N GLU A 91 -12.25 24.91 7.19
CA GLU A 91 -12.02 24.90 8.64
C GLU A 91 -13.30 25.42 9.32
N ALA A 92 -13.91 24.56 10.14
CA ALA A 92 -15.08 24.86 10.97
C ALA A 92 -14.66 25.11 12.43
#